data_AF-A0A9Q0KM51-F1
#
_entry.id   AF-A0A9Q0KM51-F1
#
_cell.length_a   1.000
_cell.length_b   1.000
_cell.length_c   1.000
_cell.angle_alpha   90.00
_cell.angle_beta   90.00
_cell.angle_gamma   90.00
#
_symmetry.space_group_name_H-M   'P 1'
#
loop_
_entity.id
_entity.type
_entity.pdbx_description
1 polymer ?
#
loop_
_entity_poly.entity_id
_entity_poly.type
_entity_poly.pdbx_seq_one_letter_code
_entity_poly.pdbx_strand_id
1 'polypeptide(L)'
;MVCFCGKRPDPPMDLHRTPHSCGEPCGKPLEMEIEGGGDGSDDDRCLHVCVLQCHPGPCPPCKAFTPVCPCGKKTFSMRCSDRKFMLTCEEPCDKLMECGRHRCERICHHGPCDPCRVLIKALCFCNKKEEVFVCGEVVVKGDVRQIVGFSCNSACGKKLACGNIFVARIAS
;
A
#
# COMPACT_ATOMS: atom_id res chain seq x y z
N MET A 1 -8.68 42.62 -6.71
CA MET A 1 -9.32 41.64 -5.79
C MET A 1 -9.11 40.23 -6.32
N VAL A 2 -8.98 39.17 -5.51
CA VAL A 2 -8.77 37.79 -6.02
C VAL A 2 -10.09 37.02 -6.08
N CYS A 3 -10.18 36.03 -6.98
CA CYS A 3 -11.36 35.16 -7.02
C CYS A 3 -11.45 34.22 -5.80
N PHE A 4 -12.64 33.64 -5.54
CA PHE A 4 -12.84 32.76 -4.38
C PHE A 4 -11.91 31.53 -4.32
N CYS A 5 -11.48 31.02 -5.48
CA CYS A 5 -10.52 29.91 -5.55
C CYS A 5 -9.04 30.35 -5.45
N GLY A 6 -8.77 31.67 -5.44
CA GLY A 6 -7.42 32.25 -5.34
C GLY A 6 -6.58 32.18 -6.62
N LYS A 7 -7.08 31.56 -7.69
CA LYS A 7 -6.31 31.30 -8.92
C LYS A 7 -6.12 32.51 -9.83
N ARG A 8 -7.08 33.45 -9.86
CA ARG A 8 -7.04 34.62 -10.75
C ARG A 8 -7.13 35.92 -9.95
N PRO A 9 -6.14 36.82 -10.06
CA PRO A 9 -6.32 38.21 -9.65
C PRO A 9 -7.26 38.90 -10.63
N ASP A 10 -8.12 39.77 -10.10
CA ASP A 10 -9.12 40.57 -10.82
C ASP A 10 -10.06 39.74 -11.72
N PRO A 11 -10.96 38.92 -11.12
CA PRO A 11 -11.87 38.08 -11.89
C PRO A 11 -12.85 38.89 -12.75
N PRO A 12 -13.21 38.39 -13.94
CA PRO A 12 -14.08 39.10 -14.86
C PRO A 12 -15.47 39.31 -14.24
N MET A 13 -15.99 40.53 -14.39
CA MET A 13 -17.35 40.88 -13.98
C MET A 13 -18.31 40.55 -15.13
N ASP A 14 -18.90 39.36 -15.08
CA ASP A 14 -19.96 38.91 -16.00
C ASP A 14 -21.26 38.78 -15.20
N LEU A 15 -22.35 39.35 -15.71
CA LEU A 15 -23.67 39.31 -15.07
C LEU A 15 -24.23 37.90 -14.91
N HIS A 16 -23.75 36.93 -15.70
CA HIS A 16 -24.15 35.53 -15.61
C HIS A 16 -23.26 34.70 -14.68
N ARG A 17 -22.29 35.33 -14.01
CA ARG A 17 -21.37 34.69 -13.07
C ARG A 17 -21.53 35.28 -11.68
N THR A 18 -21.21 34.48 -10.67
CA THR A 18 -21.13 34.99 -9.30
C THR A 18 -20.03 36.06 -9.24
N PRO A 19 -20.30 37.25 -8.67
CA PRO A 19 -19.28 38.27 -8.45
C PRO A 19 -18.06 37.67 -7.75
N HIS A 20 -16.85 38.07 -8.14
CA HIS A 20 -15.59 37.52 -7.65
C HIS A 20 -15.33 36.03 -8.00
N SER A 21 -16.11 35.44 -8.92
CA SER A 21 -15.80 34.13 -9.50
C SER A 21 -15.00 34.26 -10.78
N CYS A 22 -13.99 33.42 -10.97
CA CYS A 22 -13.24 33.37 -12.23
C CYS A 22 -13.93 32.51 -13.32
N GLY A 23 -15.00 31.78 -12.97
CA GLY A 23 -15.73 30.86 -13.85
C GLY A 23 -15.00 29.56 -14.24
N GLU A 24 -13.76 29.38 -13.79
CA GLU A 24 -13.00 28.13 -13.98
C GLU A 24 -13.29 27.11 -12.87
N PRO A 25 -12.93 25.83 -13.06
CA PRO A 25 -12.93 24.84 -11.99
C PRO A 25 -12.08 25.32 -10.80
N CYS A 26 -12.67 25.22 -9.60
CA CYS A 26 -12.11 25.69 -8.34
C CYS A 26 -10.73 25.09 -8.08
N GLY A 27 -10.58 23.77 -8.20
CA GLY A 27 -9.33 23.03 -8.09
C GLY A 27 -8.62 23.12 -6.74
N LYS A 28 -9.27 23.66 -5.71
CA LYS A 28 -8.79 23.56 -4.33
C LYS A 28 -8.77 22.08 -3.90
N PRO A 29 -7.78 21.65 -3.10
CA PRO A 29 -7.79 20.32 -2.49
C PRO A 29 -9.05 20.17 -1.63
N LEU A 30 -9.68 19.00 -1.66
CA LEU A 30 -10.86 18.73 -0.84
C LEU A 30 -10.42 18.24 0.53
N GLU A 31 -10.72 19.02 1.56
CA GLU A 31 -10.56 18.61 2.94
C GLU A 31 -11.73 17.69 3.30
N MET A 32 -11.45 16.57 3.96
CA MET A 32 -12.48 15.75 4.58
C MET A 32 -12.77 16.37 5.94
N GLU A 33 -13.92 17.04 6.09
CA GLU A 33 -14.37 17.53 7.39
C GLU A 33 -14.74 16.31 8.26
N ILE A 34 -13.77 15.78 8.99
CA ILE A 34 -14.03 14.78 10.02
C ILE A 34 -14.47 15.56 11.27
N GLU A 35 -15.77 15.62 11.52
CA GLU A 35 -16.25 15.95 12.87
C GLU A 35 -15.69 14.88 13.85
N GLY A 36 -14.83 15.33 14.76
CA GLY A 36 -14.08 14.50 15.69
C GLY A 36 -12.66 14.25 15.19
N GLY A 37 -11.72 15.07 15.66
CA GLY A 37 -10.31 15.06 15.26
C GLY A 37 -9.69 13.67 15.20
N GLY A 38 -9.40 13.22 13.99
CA GLY A 38 -8.51 12.10 13.73
C GLY A 38 -7.06 12.58 13.79
N ASP A 39 -6.22 11.78 14.43
CA ASP A 39 -4.76 11.91 14.39
C ASP A 39 -4.33 12.01 12.92
N GLY A 40 -3.68 13.09 12.52
CA GLY A 40 -3.48 13.54 11.14
C GLY A 40 -2.67 12.57 10.28
N SER A 41 -3.25 11.41 9.97
CA SER A 41 -2.66 10.38 9.14
C SER A 41 -2.87 10.74 7.68
N ASP A 42 -1.81 10.64 6.89
CA ASP A 42 -1.77 11.06 5.47
C ASP A 42 -2.73 10.26 4.56
N ASP A 43 -3.39 9.22 5.09
CA ASP A 43 -4.39 8.40 4.38
C ASP A 43 -5.80 9.03 4.39
N ASP A 44 -6.05 10.07 5.19
CA ASP A 44 -7.36 10.76 5.27
C ASP A 44 -7.50 11.91 4.27
N ARG A 45 -6.51 12.12 3.40
CA ARG A 45 -6.58 13.13 2.35
C ARG A 45 -7.24 12.56 1.12
N CYS A 46 -8.33 13.20 0.71
CA CYS A 46 -8.90 12.93 -0.59
C CYS A 46 -7.93 13.41 -1.68
N LEU A 47 -7.41 12.48 -2.50
CA LEU A 47 -6.53 12.80 -3.65
C LEU A 47 -7.28 13.52 -4.80
N HIS A 48 -8.54 13.90 -4.60
CA HIS A 48 -9.35 14.61 -5.57
C HIS A 48 -9.41 16.12 -5.26
N VAL A 49 -9.49 16.91 -6.33
CA VAL A 49 -9.66 18.36 -6.26
C VAL A 49 -11.12 18.75 -6.48
N CYS A 50 -11.51 19.94 -6.02
CA CYS A 50 -12.83 20.48 -6.28
C CYS A 50 -13.03 20.76 -7.78
N VAL A 51 -13.96 20.04 -8.42
CA VAL A 51 -14.30 20.21 -9.84
C VAL A 51 -15.42 21.22 -10.09
N LEU A 52 -16.01 21.79 -9.04
CA LEU A 52 -17.04 22.82 -9.18
C LEU A 52 -16.43 24.10 -9.75
N GLN A 53 -17.24 24.90 -10.44
CA GLN A 53 -16.83 26.27 -10.79
C GLN A 53 -16.47 27.04 -9.52
N CYS A 54 -15.57 28.02 -9.65
CA CYS A 54 -15.18 28.91 -8.56
C CYS A 54 -16.43 29.43 -7.84
N HIS A 55 -16.56 29.07 -6.56
CA HIS A 55 -17.75 29.25 -5.76
C HIS A 55 -17.40 29.97 -4.44
N PRO A 56 -18.35 30.67 -3.82
CA PRO A 56 -18.16 31.20 -2.47
C PRO A 56 -18.17 30.06 -1.44
N GLY A 57 -17.55 30.31 -0.29
CA GLY A 57 -17.55 29.37 0.85
C GLY A 57 -16.58 28.17 0.71
N PRO A 58 -16.61 27.25 1.69
CA PRO A 58 -15.79 26.05 1.70
C PRO A 58 -16.17 25.09 0.57
N CYS A 59 -15.22 24.25 0.15
CA CYS A 59 -15.51 23.23 -0.87
C CYS A 59 -16.39 22.13 -0.26
N PRO A 60 -17.40 21.63 -0.98
CA PRO A 60 -18.23 20.54 -0.50
C PRO A 60 -17.44 19.23 -0.45
N PRO A 61 -17.94 18.22 0.30
CA PRO A 61 -17.29 16.92 0.40
C PRO A 61 -17.16 16.23 -0.97
N CYS A 62 -16.15 15.36 -1.08
CA CYS A 62 -15.83 14.70 -2.34
C CYS A 62 -16.94 13.75 -2.81
N LYS A 63 -17.52 14.04 -3.98
CA LYS A 63 -18.55 13.22 -4.63
C LYS A 63 -17.99 12.17 -5.60
N ALA A 64 -16.67 12.04 -5.71
CA ALA A 64 -16.04 10.99 -6.51
C ALA A 64 -16.40 9.62 -5.91
N PHE A 65 -16.56 8.60 -6.75
CA PHE A 65 -16.84 7.25 -6.27
C PHE A 65 -15.54 6.45 -6.17
N THR A 66 -15.18 6.05 -4.94
CA THR A 66 -14.05 5.20 -4.58
C THR A 66 -14.30 4.61 -3.16
N PRO A 67 -13.96 3.36 -2.79
CA PRO A 67 -13.13 2.40 -3.51
C PRO A 67 -13.62 0.92 -3.51
N VAL A 68 -12.92 0.16 -4.34
CA VAL A 68 -12.80 -1.31 -4.32
C VAL A 68 -12.35 -1.78 -2.93
N CYS A 69 -12.69 -3.02 -2.56
CA CYS A 69 -12.15 -3.70 -1.38
C CYS A 69 -10.63 -3.49 -1.24
N PRO A 70 -10.06 -3.26 -0.04
CA PRO A 70 -8.61 -3.18 0.14
C PRO A 70 -7.86 -4.44 -0.34
N CYS A 71 -8.58 -5.57 -0.37
CA CYS A 71 -8.14 -6.86 -0.91
C CYS A 71 -8.21 -6.96 -2.45
N GLY A 72 -8.95 -6.07 -3.12
CA GLY A 72 -9.17 -6.10 -4.58
C GLY A 72 -10.25 -7.07 -5.07
N LYS A 73 -10.83 -7.90 -4.19
CA LYS A 73 -11.79 -8.96 -4.59
C LYS A 73 -13.19 -8.46 -4.94
N LYS A 74 -13.72 -7.55 -4.13
CA LYS A 74 -15.06 -6.98 -4.32
C LYS A 74 -14.94 -5.52 -4.71
N THR A 75 -15.75 -5.10 -5.68
CA THR A 75 -15.90 -3.71 -6.06
C THR A 75 -17.16 -3.16 -5.39
N PHE A 76 -16.99 -2.19 -4.50
CA PHE A 76 -18.11 -1.43 -3.96
C PHE A 76 -18.05 -0.01 -4.53
N SER A 77 -19.20 0.53 -4.92
CA SER A 77 -19.32 1.92 -5.35
C SER A 77 -19.81 2.76 -4.18
N MET A 78 -18.88 3.42 -3.49
CA MET A 78 -19.19 4.39 -2.44
C MET A 78 -18.56 5.73 -2.75
N ARG A 79 -19.07 6.81 -2.16
CA ARG A 79 -18.46 8.12 -2.33
C ARG A 79 -17.17 8.19 -1.52
N CYS A 80 -16.18 8.89 -2.05
CA CYS A 80 -14.90 9.13 -1.40
C CYS A 80 -15.08 9.86 -0.06
N SER A 81 -16.08 10.75 0.04
CA SER A 81 -16.48 11.37 1.30
C SER A 81 -16.99 10.40 2.36
N ASP A 82 -17.51 9.24 1.93
CA ASP A 82 -18.10 8.23 2.82
C ASP A 82 -17.06 7.18 3.25
N ARG A 83 -15.78 7.35 2.86
CA ARG A 83 -14.65 6.42 3.09
C ARG A 83 -14.42 6.10 4.57
N LYS A 84 -15.04 6.85 5.50
CA LYS A 84 -15.12 6.53 6.94
C LYS A 84 -15.65 5.11 7.18
N PHE A 85 -16.43 4.56 6.25
CA PHE A 85 -16.80 3.14 6.21
C PHE A 85 -15.89 2.38 5.24
N MET A 86 -14.63 2.16 5.63
CA MET A 86 -13.74 1.28 4.90
C MET A 86 -14.26 -0.17 4.99
N LEU A 87 -15.07 -0.59 4.02
CA LEU A 87 -15.70 -1.91 4.03
C LEU A 87 -14.67 -2.98 3.66
N THR A 88 -14.27 -3.79 4.64
CA THR A 88 -13.67 -5.09 4.36
C THR A 88 -14.74 -6.02 3.78
N CYS A 89 -14.38 -6.84 2.79
CA CYS A 89 -15.35 -7.75 2.17
C CYS A 89 -15.71 -8.98 3.01
N GLU A 90 -15.18 -9.06 4.24
CA GLU A 90 -15.30 -10.16 5.22
C GLU A 90 -14.86 -11.55 4.72
N GLU A 91 -14.28 -11.61 3.52
CA GLU A 91 -13.68 -12.81 2.94
C GLU A 91 -12.18 -12.89 3.27
N PRO A 92 -11.53 -14.06 3.09
CA PRO A 92 -10.09 -14.15 3.18
C PRO A 92 -9.42 -13.12 2.27
N CYS A 93 -8.35 -12.46 2.74
CA CYS A 93 -7.66 -11.40 2.00
C CYS A 93 -7.07 -11.93 0.69
N ASP A 94 -6.41 -13.10 0.72
CA ASP A 94 -5.70 -13.75 -0.39
C ASP A 94 -4.64 -12.89 -1.12
N LYS A 95 -4.33 -11.70 -0.60
CA LYS A 95 -3.28 -10.85 -1.14
C LYS A 95 -1.93 -11.55 -0.98
N LEU A 96 -1.07 -11.43 -1.98
CA LEU A 96 0.31 -11.92 -1.91
C LEU A 96 1.06 -11.14 -0.82
N MET A 97 1.56 -11.85 0.20
CA MET A 97 2.32 -11.23 1.29
C MET A 97 3.71 -10.78 0.80
N GLU A 98 4.40 -9.97 1.62
CA GLU A 98 5.72 -9.41 1.30
C GLU A 98 6.79 -10.47 0.98
N CYS A 99 6.63 -11.70 1.49
CA CYS A 99 7.48 -12.83 1.15
C CYS A 99 7.40 -13.26 -0.33
N GLY A 100 6.43 -12.75 -1.10
CA GLY A 100 6.25 -13.03 -2.53
C GLY A 100 5.79 -14.44 -2.89
N ARG A 101 5.49 -15.29 -1.90
CA ARG A 101 5.19 -16.72 -2.08
C ARG A 101 3.87 -17.16 -1.46
N HIS A 102 3.56 -16.63 -0.28
CA HIS A 102 2.39 -17.01 0.49
C HIS A 102 1.30 -15.94 0.40
N ARG A 103 0.04 -16.38 0.43
CA ARG A 103 -1.13 -15.50 0.41
C ARG A 103 -1.65 -15.27 1.82
N CYS A 104 -2.20 -14.08 2.07
CA CYS A 104 -2.77 -13.74 3.36
C CYS A 104 -4.08 -14.51 3.61
N GLU A 105 -4.10 -15.32 4.67
CA GLU A 105 -5.25 -16.13 5.08
C GLU A 105 -6.19 -15.40 6.07
N ARG A 106 -5.79 -14.22 6.54
CA ARG A 106 -6.63 -13.41 7.43
C ARG A 106 -7.89 -12.95 6.69
N ILE A 107 -8.95 -12.71 7.45
CA ILE A 107 -10.11 -11.96 6.95
C ILE A 107 -9.61 -10.62 6.40
N CYS A 108 -10.23 -10.17 5.32
CA CYS A 108 -9.99 -8.89 4.69
C CYS A 108 -9.84 -7.80 5.77
N HIS A 109 -8.73 -7.08 5.70
CA HIS A 109 -8.29 -6.18 6.74
C HIS A 109 -7.77 -4.89 6.11
N HIS A 110 -7.58 -3.88 6.96
CA HIS A 110 -6.94 -2.62 6.58
C HIS A 110 -5.42 -2.74 6.73
N GLY A 111 -4.71 -1.87 5.99
CA GLY A 111 -3.26 -1.79 6.04
C GLY A 111 -2.53 -2.95 5.33
N PRO A 112 -1.20 -2.99 5.45
CA PRO A 112 -0.38 -4.07 4.90
C PRO A 112 -0.71 -5.41 5.57
N CYS A 113 -0.47 -6.51 4.85
CA CYS A 113 -0.58 -7.85 5.43
C CYS A 113 0.56 -8.08 6.44
N ASP A 114 0.29 -8.88 7.47
CA ASP A 114 1.31 -9.30 8.43
C ASP A 114 2.50 -10.00 7.73
N PRO A 115 3.68 -9.99 8.36
CA PRO A 115 4.81 -10.77 7.87
C PRO A 115 4.45 -12.26 7.81
N CYS A 116 5.02 -12.94 6.82
CA CYS A 116 4.74 -14.34 6.59
C CYS A 116 5.31 -15.22 7.72
N ARG A 117 4.41 -15.86 8.48
CA ARG A 117 4.79 -16.79 9.57
C ARG A 117 4.80 -18.27 9.15
N VAL A 118 4.72 -18.55 7.86
CA VAL A 118 4.73 -19.93 7.35
C VAL A 118 6.10 -20.55 7.61
N LEU A 119 6.10 -21.75 8.19
CA LEU A 119 7.30 -22.52 8.44
C LEU A 119 7.75 -23.21 7.16
N ILE A 120 9.01 -22.98 6.77
CA ILE A 120 9.63 -23.59 5.59
C ILE A 120 10.79 -24.48 6.02
N LYS A 121 10.92 -25.64 5.38
CA LYS A 121 12.06 -26.53 5.57
C LYS A 121 13.16 -26.16 4.58
N ALA A 122 14.35 -25.87 5.08
CA ALA A 122 15.53 -25.63 4.27
C ALA A 122 16.54 -26.75 4.51
N LEU A 123 17.22 -27.16 3.44
CA LEU A 123 18.39 -28.03 3.53
C LEU A 123 19.65 -27.18 3.55
N CYS A 124 20.71 -27.69 4.19
CA CYS A 124 22.01 -27.04 4.05
C CYS A 124 22.46 -27.10 2.58
N PHE A 125 23.37 -26.21 2.16
CA PHE A 125 24.00 -26.32 0.82
C PHE A 125 24.64 -27.71 0.55
N CYS A 126 24.97 -28.43 1.62
CA CYS A 126 25.48 -29.78 1.60
C CYS A 126 24.44 -30.92 1.55
N ASN A 127 23.14 -30.62 1.68
CA ASN A 127 22.01 -31.56 1.84
C ASN A 127 22.12 -32.58 3.00
N LYS A 128 22.92 -32.30 4.03
CA LYS A 128 23.12 -33.17 5.20
C LYS A 128 22.23 -32.85 6.40
N LYS A 129 21.80 -31.59 6.54
CA LYS A 129 20.96 -31.12 7.65
C LYS A 129 19.73 -30.43 7.09
N GLU A 130 18.58 -30.70 7.70
CA GLU A 130 17.31 -30.02 7.48
C GLU A 130 16.98 -29.21 8.73
N GLU A 131 16.64 -27.94 8.54
CA GLU A 131 16.17 -27.06 9.62
C GLU A 131 14.91 -26.31 9.16
N VAL A 132 14.11 -25.89 10.13
CA VAL A 132 12.83 -25.20 9.91
C VAL A 132 13.02 -23.71 10.20
N PHE A 133 12.60 -22.86 9.27
CA PHE A 133 12.71 -21.41 9.34
C PHE A 133 11.35 -20.74 9.14
N VAL A 134 11.19 -19.53 9.65
CA VAL A 134 10.03 -18.68 9.38
C VAL A 134 10.24 -17.95 8.06
N CYS A 135 9.33 -18.12 7.10
CA CYS A 135 9.49 -17.58 5.74
C CYS A 135 9.69 -16.06 5.71
N GLY A 136 9.05 -15.30 6.59
CA GLY A 136 9.16 -13.84 6.65
C GLY A 136 10.52 -13.32 7.12
N GLU A 137 11.35 -14.17 7.75
CA GLU A 137 12.65 -13.78 8.31
C GLU A 137 13.83 -14.18 7.41
N VAL A 138 13.59 -15.03 6.40
CA VAL A 138 14.64 -15.54 5.51
C VAL A 138 14.75 -14.67 4.26
N VAL A 139 15.87 -13.94 4.12
CA VAL A 139 16.18 -13.17 2.92
C VAL A 139 16.65 -14.11 1.81
N VAL A 140 15.81 -14.33 0.81
CA VAL A 140 16.12 -15.21 -0.32
C VAL A 140 16.81 -14.40 -1.41
N LYS A 141 18.14 -14.46 -1.50
CA LYS A 141 18.86 -13.92 -2.66
C LYS A 141 18.68 -14.85 -3.87
N GLY A 142 17.73 -14.54 -4.76
CA GLY A 142 17.54 -15.25 -6.03
C GLY A 142 16.08 -15.50 -6.42
N ASP A 143 15.87 -16.28 -7.48
CA ASP A 143 14.57 -16.59 -8.06
C ASP A 143 13.57 -17.19 -7.05
N VAL A 144 12.32 -16.73 -7.16
CA VAL A 144 11.19 -16.85 -6.22
C VAL A 144 10.80 -18.29 -5.83
N ARG A 145 11.48 -19.32 -6.36
CA ARG A 145 11.11 -20.74 -6.20
C ARG A 145 12.11 -21.61 -5.45
N GLN A 146 13.34 -21.16 -5.19
CA GLN A 146 14.30 -21.94 -4.41
C GLN A 146 14.62 -21.27 -3.08
N ILE A 147 14.38 -22.00 -2.00
CA ILE A 147 14.91 -21.68 -0.68
C ILE A 147 16.43 -21.77 -0.80
N VAL A 148 17.11 -20.64 -0.64
CA VAL A 148 18.57 -20.59 -0.55
C VAL A 148 18.93 -21.43 0.67
N GLY A 149 19.63 -22.55 0.43
CA GLY A 149 20.06 -23.45 1.49
C GLY A 149 20.83 -22.69 2.58
N PHE A 150 20.89 -23.25 3.79
CA PHE A 150 21.59 -22.61 4.91
C PHE A 150 23.00 -23.21 5.11
N SER A 151 23.88 -22.48 5.80
CA SER A 151 25.23 -22.94 6.13
C SER A 151 25.23 -23.69 7.45
N CYS A 152 25.23 -25.02 7.43
CA CYS A 152 25.04 -25.84 8.63
C CYS A 152 26.33 -26.23 9.40
N ASN A 153 27.42 -25.47 9.15
CA ASN A 153 28.77 -25.60 9.73
C ASN A 153 29.33 -27.04 9.78
N SER A 154 28.88 -27.92 8.89
CA SER A 154 29.26 -29.34 8.86
C SER A 154 30.16 -29.58 7.66
N ALA A 155 31.21 -30.41 7.83
CA ALA A 155 32.13 -30.73 6.74
C ALA A 155 31.37 -31.33 5.54
N CYS A 156 31.32 -30.57 4.44
CA CYS A 156 30.73 -31.04 3.19
C CYS A 156 31.79 -31.90 2.46
N GLY A 157 31.52 -33.19 2.29
CA GLY A 157 32.43 -34.11 1.59
C GLY A 157 32.40 -33.97 0.06
N LYS A 158 31.71 -32.97 -0.49
CA LYS A 158 31.63 -32.73 -1.93
C LYS A 158 32.89 -31.99 -2.38
N LYS A 159 33.66 -32.59 -3.29
CA LYS A 159 34.76 -31.93 -4.01
C LYS A 159 34.16 -30.89 -4.96
N LEU A 160 34.49 -29.62 -4.77
CA LEU A 160 34.16 -28.56 -5.74
C LEU A 160 35.11 -28.66 -6.94
N ALA A 161 34.65 -28.25 -8.13
CA ALA A 161 35.39 -28.31 -9.38
C ALA A 161 36.74 -27.54 -9.37
N CYS A 162 36.97 -26.68 -8.38
CA CYS A 162 38.20 -25.88 -8.24
C CYS A 162 39.26 -26.48 -7.30
N GLY A 163 39.12 -27.73 -6.84
CA GLY A 163 40.22 -28.46 -6.18
C GLY A 163 40.59 -28.02 -4.75
N ASN A 164 39.86 -27.08 -4.14
CA ASN A 164 40.07 -26.68 -2.74
C ASN A 164 38.86 -26.98 -1.84
N ILE A 165 39.12 -27.55 -0.67
CA ILE A 165 38.16 -27.72 0.43
C ILE A 165 38.04 -26.36 1.12
N PHE A 166 36.99 -25.59 0.83
CA PHE A 166 36.72 -24.37 1.56
C PHE A 166 35.82 -24.67 2.77
N VAL A 167 36.38 -24.48 3.97
CA VAL A 167 35.61 -24.21 5.19
C VAL A 167 35.15 -22.76 5.06
N ALA A 168 34.01 -22.53 4.40
CA ALA A 168 33.49 -21.18 4.24
C ALA A 168 32.90 -20.69 5.58
N ARG A 169 33.77 -20.12 6.42
CA ARG A 169 33.35 -19.06 7.34
C ARG A 169 32.96 -17.87 6.46
N ILE A 170 31.67 -17.58 6.39
CA ILE A 170 31.24 -16.24 5.97
C ILE A 170 31.00 -15.50 7.29
N ALA A 171 31.88 -14.54 7.54
CA ALA A 171 31.85 -13.67 8.70
C ALA A 171 30.62 -12.74 8.66
N SER A 172 30.35 -12.20 9.85
CA SER A 172 29.28 -11.30 10.30
C SER A 172 28.84 -10.20 9.34
#